data_AF-A0A7J2HU70-F1
#
_entry.id   AF-A0A7J2HU70-F1
#
_cell.length_a   1.000
_cell.length_b   1.000
_cell.length_c   1.000
_cell.angle_alpha   90.00
_cell.angle_beta   90.00
_cell.angle_gamma   90.00
#
_symmetry.space_group_name_H-M   'P 1'
#
loop_
_entity.id
_entity.type
_entity.pdbx_description
1 polymer ?
#
loop_
_entity_poly.entity_id
_entity_poly.type
_entity_poly.pdbx_seq_one_letter_code
_entity_poly.pdbx_strand_id
1 'polypeptide(L)'
;MSADPRCDIRIVCRLKPGECALDSLLKAIEECGWKRSDRGFRRDGVEIRIRDVSLSGDEAVFSAGSVGGEVLEDFVKAVIRRCWYADVYYHVRGDLAKQIASRLGLGMDEAGGSRVERIKLYGVPMRLEIYPVAGALTASHRVGWSEVNRGIVSKTYRRILGGSGAGRSLLDRVLGWIR
;
A
#
# COMPACT_ATOMS: atom_id res chain seq x y z
N MET A 1 -6.99 4.57 -16.53
CA MET A 1 -7.79 4.67 -15.29
C MET A 1 -7.21 5.80 -14.46
N SER A 2 -7.97 6.87 -14.18
CA SER A 2 -7.51 7.97 -13.33
C SER A 2 -7.41 7.51 -11.88
N ALA A 3 -6.28 7.78 -11.24
CA ALA A 3 -6.13 7.56 -9.80
C ALA A 3 -7.27 8.23 -9.02
N ASP A 4 -7.89 7.52 -8.08
CA ASP A 4 -8.85 8.13 -7.15
C ASP A 4 -8.08 9.14 -6.28
N PRO A 5 -8.37 10.46 -6.37
CA PRO A 5 -7.65 11.49 -5.62
C PRO A 5 -7.84 11.35 -4.10
N ARG A 6 -8.77 10.51 -3.66
CA ARG A 6 -9.04 10.20 -2.25
C ARG A 6 -8.13 9.11 -1.71
N CYS A 7 -7.22 8.54 -2.52
CA CYS A 7 -6.26 7.52 -2.10
C CYS A 7 -4.83 7.83 -2.59
N ASP A 8 -3.92 8.00 -1.65
CA ASP A 8 -2.47 8.11 -1.88
C ASP A 8 -1.80 6.88 -1.25
N ILE A 9 -1.07 6.12 -2.08
CA ILE A 9 -0.30 4.96 -1.64
C ILE A 9 1.16 5.37 -1.59
N ARG A 10 1.80 5.23 -0.43
CA ARG A 10 3.23 5.46 -0.27
C ARG A 10 3.97 4.18 0.05
N ILE A 11 5.15 4.04 -0.52
CA ILE A 11 6.02 2.89 -0.33
C ILE A 11 7.35 3.45 0.12
N VAL A 12 7.76 3.13 1.33
CA VAL A 12 9.03 3.57 1.90
C VAL A 12 9.96 2.38 1.92
N CYS A 13 10.95 2.38 1.04
CA CYS A 13 12.02 1.40 1.04
C CYS A 13 13.09 1.83 2.05
N ARG A 14 13.39 0.97 3.02
CA ARG A 14 14.62 1.05 3.82
C ARG A 14 15.71 0.23 3.16
N LEU A 15 16.76 0.87 2.69
CA LEU A 15 17.96 0.20 2.21
C LEU A 15 18.75 -0.38 3.40
N LYS A 16 19.63 -1.33 3.11
CA LYS A 16 20.50 -1.88 4.16
C LYS A 16 21.49 -0.80 4.63
N PRO A 17 21.73 -0.66 5.95
CA PRO A 17 22.69 0.30 6.47
C PRO A 17 24.08 0.11 5.84
N GLY A 18 24.69 1.21 5.41
CA GLY A 18 26.05 1.21 4.84
C GLY A 18 26.13 0.85 3.34
N GLU A 19 25.02 0.55 2.68
CA GLU A 19 25.00 0.41 1.22
C GLU A 19 24.56 1.73 0.57
N CYS A 20 25.40 2.30 -0.32
CA CYS A 20 24.94 3.30 -1.31
C CYS A 20 24.12 2.61 -2.40
N ALA A 21 22.98 2.04 -2.00
CA ALA A 21 22.19 1.13 -2.82
C ALA A 21 21.09 1.81 -3.63
N LEU A 22 20.99 3.15 -3.63
CA LEU A 22 19.93 3.84 -4.38
C LEU A 22 19.97 3.51 -5.87
N ASP A 23 21.12 3.67 -6.53
CA ASP A 23 21.23 3.32 -7.96
C ASP A 23 20.96 1.84 -8.21
N SER A 24 21.40 0.98 -7.29
CA SER A 24 21.12 -0.47 -7.36
C SER A 24 19.63 -0.79 -7.19
N LEU A 25 18.91 -0.04 -6.35
CA LEU A 25 17.47 -0.11 -6.17
C LEU A 25 16.76 0.34 -7.45
N LEU A 26 17.12 1.50 -7.99
CA LEU A 26 16.50 2.02 -9.20
C LEU A 26 16.72 1.06 -10.38
N LYS A 27 17.94 0.53 -10.53
CA LYS A 27 18.26 -0.48 -11.53
C LYS A 27 17.47 -1.78 -11.32
N ALA A 28 17.32 -2.25 -10.08
CA ALA A 28 16.52 -3.45 -9.78
C ALA A 28 15.04 -3.28 -10.16
N ILE A 29 14.51 -2.06 -10.03
CA ILE A 29 13.16 -1.72 -10.49
C ILE A 29 13.08 -1.82 -12.02
N GLU A 30 14.08 -1.27 -12.74
CA GLU A 30 14.17 -1.33 -14.20
C GLU A 30 14.30 -2.76 -14.74
N GLU A 31 15.12 -3.60 -14.10
CA GLU A 31 15.28 -5.03 -14.41
C GLU A 31 13.97 -5.82 -14.23
N CYS A 32 12.99 -5.30 -13.47
CA CYS A 32 11.65 -5.87 -13.33
C CYS A 32 10.64 -5.32 -14.36
N GLY A 33 11.12 -4.65 -15.42
CA GLY A 33 10.31 -4.16 -16.53
C GLY A 33 9.65 -2.80 -16.30
N TRP A 34 10.00 -2.09 -15.22
CA TRP A 34 9.53 -0.73 -14.98
C TRP A 34 10.41 0.28 -15.69
N LYS A 35 9.86 1.05 -16.63
CA LYS A 35 10.64 2.06 -17.36
C LYS A 35 10.87 3.28 -16.48
N ARG A 36 12.13 3.64 -16.25
CA ARG A 36 12.49 4.86 -15.53
C ARG A 36 12.13 6.10 -16.33
N SER A 37 11.75 7.14 -15.60
CA SER A 37 11.47 8.50 -16.08
C SER A 37 12.06 9.49 -15.07
N ASP A 38 12.12 10.77 -15.43
CA ASP A 38 12.71 11.82 -14.59
C ASP A 38 12.08 11.92 -13.19
N ARG A 39 10.82 11.49 -13.03
CA ARG A 39 10.05 11.61 -11.78
C ARG A 39 9.64 10.28 -11.16
N GLY A 40 10.13 9.15 -11.68
CA GLY A 40 9.79 7.82 -11.16
C GLY A 40 9.75 6.74 -12.23
N PHE A 41 8.77 5.84 -12.14
CA PHE A 41 8.70 4.62 -12.93
C PHE A 41 7.33 4.47 -13.60
N ARG A 42 7.32 3.89 -14.80
CA ARG A 42 6.11 3.61 -15.56
C ARG A 42 6.07 2.19 -16.09
N ARG A 43 4.89 1.57 -16.03
CA ARG A 43 4.61 0.26 -16.62
C ARG A 43 3.12 0.13 -16.88
N ASP A 44 2.75 -0.36 -18.07
CA ASP A 44 1.36 -0.67 -18.44
C ASP A 44 0.35 0.47 -18.17
N GLY A 45 0.76 1.72 -18.43
CA GLY A 45 -0.06 2.92 -18.20
C GLY A 45 -0.17 3.38 -16.75
N VAL A 46 0.51 2.72 -15.81
CA VAL A 46 0.63 3.11 -14.41
C VAL A 46 1.93 3.88 -14.18
N GLU A 47 1.87 4.96 -13.39
CA GLU A 47 3.02 5.76 -12.96
C GLU A 47 3.18 5.69 -11.44
N ILE A 48 4.40 5.40 -10.98
CA ILE A 48 4.79 5.45 -9.58
C ILE A 48 5.93 6.47 -9.46
N ARG A 49 5.72 7.51 -8.67
CA ARG A 49 6.66 8.64 -8.56
C ARG A 49 7.67 8.39 -7.45
N ILE A 50 8.91 8.82 -7.67
CA ILE A 50 9.88 9.02 -6.59
C ILE A 50 9.50 10.34 -5.92
N ARG A 51 9.25 10.31 -4.62
CA ARG A 51 8.88 11.48 -3.82
C ARG A 51 10.08 12.10 -3.15
N ASP A 52 10.89 11.26 -2.54
CA ASP A 52 11.97 11.71 -1.69
C ASP A 52 13.03 10.61 -1.53
N VAL A 53 14.22 11.03 -1.16
CA VAL A 53 15.34 10.18 -0.77
C VAL A 53 15.97 10.82 0.47
N SER A 54 16.25 10.02 1.50
CA SER A 54 16.89 10.57 2.70
C SER A 54 18.27 11.15 2.38
N LEU A 55 18.74 12.11 3.17
CA LEU A 55 20.07 12.71 3.02
C LEU A 55 21.19 11.67 3.13
N SER A 56 20.98 10.63 3.94
CA SER A 56 21.87 9.47 4.09
C SER A 56 21.79 8.49 2.92
N GLY A 57 20.80 8.62 2.04
CA GLY A 57 20.58 7.72 0.92
C GLY A 57 20.13 6.31 1.31
N ASP A 58 19.68 6.11 2.55
CA ASP A 58 19.23 4.83 3.10
C ASP A 58 17.70 4.64 3.03
N GLU A 59 16.98 5.67 2.58
CA GLU A 59 15.53 5.66 2.36
C GLU A 59 15.18 6.17 0.98
N ALA A 60 14.30 5.44 0.30
CA ALA A 60 13.64 5.91 -0.92
C ALA A 60 12.12 5.85 -0.73
N VAL A 61 11.46 6.99 -0.97
CA VAL A 61 10.01 7.12 -0.85
C VAL A 61 9.40 7.17 -2.24
N PHE A 62 8.48 6.26 -2.49
CA PHE A 62 7.68 6.21 -3.71
C PHE A 62 6.22 6.54 -3.39
N SER A 63 5.51 7.11 -4.35
CA SER A 63 4.07 7.30 -4.26
C SER A 63 3.36 6.88 -5.53
N ALA A 64 2.20 6.28 -5.36
CA ALA A 64 1.24 6.02 -6.42
C ALA A 64 -0.11 6.58 -6.00
N GLY A 65 -0.92 6.99 -6.97
CA GLY A 65 -2.36 7.12 -6.72
C GLY A 65 -2.99 5.73 -6.52
N SER A 66 -4.32 5.64 -6.59
CA SER A 66 -4.97 4.32 -6.60
C SER A 66 -4.51 3.50 -7.82
N VAL A 67 -3.78 2.41 -7.57
CA VAL A 67 -3.30 1.42 -8.54
C VAL A 67 -3.85 0.05 -8.18
N GLY A 68 -4.02 -0.86 -9.13
CA GLY A 68 -4.48 -2.22 -8.81
C GLY A 68 -3.54 -2.96 -7.85
N GLY A 69 -4.10 -3.80 -6.97
CA GLY A 69 -3.33 -4.51 -5.94
C GLY A 69 -2.21 -5.41 -6.48
N GLU A 70 -2.40 -6.00 -7.66
CA GLU A 70 -1.37 -6.80 -8.34
C GLU A 70 -0.23 -5.91 -8.83
N VAL A 71 -0.55 -4.73 -9.39
CA VAL A 71 0.47 -3.76 -9.84
C VAL A 71 1.28 -3.23 -8.66
N LEU A 72 0.61 -2.95 -7.53
CA LEU A 72 1.29 -2.56 -6.30
C LEU A 72 2.22 -3.67 -5.80
N GLU A 73 1.74 -4.91 -5.78
CA GLU A 73 2.55 -6.05 -5.36
C GLU A 73 3.77 -6.26 -6.27
N ASP A 74 3.60 -6.14 -7.59
CA ASP A 74 4.70 -6.25 -8.56
C ASP A 74 5.74 -5.14 -8.39
N PHE A 75 5.33 -3.91 -8.09
CA PHE A 75 6.28 -2.85 -7.78
C PHE A 75 7.01 -3.11 -6.46
N VAL A 76 6.29 -3.51 -5.41
CA VAL A 76 6.91 -3.84 -4.11
C VAL A 76 7.86 -5.04 -4.24
N LYS A 77 7.54 -6.04 -5.09
CA LYS A 77 8.46 -7.14 -5.47
C LYS A 77 9.76 -6.62 -6.07
N ALA A 78 9.70 -5.61 -6.93
CA ALA A 78 10.89 -5.03 -7.53
C ALA A 78 11.73 -4.27 -6.50
N VAL A 79 11.07 -3.49 -5.65
CA VAL A 79 11.69 -2.68 -4.59
C VAL A 79 12.37 -3.55 -3.52
N ILE A 80 11.67 -4.57 -2.99
CA ILE A 80 12.13 -5.38 -1.86
C ILE A 80 13.41 -6.17 -2.15
N ARG A 81 13.79 -6.32 -3.43
CA ARG A 81 15.06 -6.95 -3.84
C ARG A 81 16.29 -6.25 -3.29
N ARG A 82 16.20 -4.94 -3.04
CA ARG A 82 17.29 -4.10 -2.55
C ARG A 82 17.01 -3.46 -1.20
N CYS A 83 15.79 -3.58 -0.69
CA CYS A 83 15.44 -3.06 0.64
C CYS A 83 15.61 -4.14 1.71
N TRP A 84 15.96 -3.73 2.92
CA TRP A 84 15.84 -4.57 4.10
C TRP A 84 14.37 -4.88 4.39
N TYR A 85 13.52 -3.86 4.27
CA TYR A 85 12.07 -3.97 4.27
C TYR A 85 11.45 -2.77 3.55
N ALA A 86 10.17 -2.86 3.23
CA ALA A 86 9.38 -1.72 2.79
C ALA A 86 8.18 -1.51 3.71
N ASP A 87 7.89 -0.26 4.05
CA ASP A 87 6.64 0.10 4.72
C ASP A 87 5.66 0.62 3.66
N VAL A 88 4.45 0.06 3.62
CA VAL A 88 3.40 0.44 2.67
C VAL A 88 2.30 1.18 3.42
N TYR A 89 1.99 2.39 2.98
CA TYR A 89 0.99 3.28 3.57
C TYR A 89 -0.15 3.49 2.59
N TYR A 90 -1.38 3.41 3.08
CA TYR A 90 -2.60 3.73 2.37
C TYR A 90 -3.24 4.91 3.08
N HIS A 91 -3.10 6.10 2.51
CA HIS A 91 -3.75 7.30 3.02
C HIS A 91 -5.05 7.52 2.25
N VAL A 92 -6.17 7.50 2.96
CA VAL A 92 -7.52 7.64 2.40
C VAL A 92 -8.29 8.75 3.07
N ARG A 93 -9.16 9.44 2.30
CA ARG A 93 -9.94 10.59 2.77
C ARG A 93 -11.41 10.51 2.39
N GLY A 94 -12.24 11.27 3.10
CA GLY A 94 -13.67 11.42 2.86
C GLY A 94 -14.43 10.10 3.04
N ASP A 95 -15.44 9.89 2.21
CA ASP A 95 -16.30 8.70 2.29
C ASP A 95 -15.54 7.39 2.11
N LEU A 96 -14.44 7.40 1.36
CA LEU A 96 -13.59 6.21 1.20
C LEU A 96 -12.99 5.79 2.54
N ALA A 97 -12.53 6.74 3.37
CA ALA A 97 -12.03 6.45 4.71
C ALA A 97 -13.14 5.85 5.60
N LYS A 98 -14.35 6.43 5.57
CA LYS A 98 -15.51 5.94 6.33
C LYS A 98 -15.89 4.50 5.92
N GLN A 99 -15.91 4.21 4.61
CA GLN A 99 -16.17 2.87 4.08
C GLN A 99 -15.10 1.87 4.52
N ILE A 100 -13.83 2.25 4.48
CA ILE A 100 -12.71 1.38 4.86
C ILE A 100 -12.76 1.09 6.37
N ALA A 101 -12.97 2.11 7.20
CA ALA A 101 -13.12 1.93 8.64
C ALA A 101 -14.27 0.96 8.95
N SER A 102 -15.45 1.17 8.34
CA SER A 102 -16.60 0.28 8.51
C SER A 102 -16.30 -1.18 8.11
N ARG A 103 -15.64 -1.41 6.95
CA ARG A 103 -15.22 -2.76 6.51
C ARG A 103 -14.25 -3.45 7.47
N LEU A 104 -13.47 -2.65 8.21
CA LEU A 104 -12.52 -3.12 9.21
C LEU A 104 -13.15 -3.22 10.62
N GLY A 105 -14.46 -2.95 10.76
CA GLY A 105 -15.17 -3.00 12.04
C GLY A 105 -14.87 -1.80 12.95
N LEU A 106 -14.48 -0.67 12.35
CA LEU A 106 -14.07 0.54 13.05
C LEU A 106 -15.08 1.66 12.80
N GLY A 107 -15.40 2.42 13.84
CA GLY A 107 -16.18 3.65 13.72
C GLY A 107 -15.33 4.83 13.24
N MET A 108 -15.95 5.78 12.55
CA MET A 108 -15.40 7.11 12.27
C MET A 108 -16.41 8.17 12.69
N ASP A 109 -16.79 8.13 13.97
CA ASP A 109 -17.72 9.11 14.54
C ASP A 109 -16.99 10.43 14.73
N GLU A 110 -17.56 11.52 14.22
CA GLU A 110 -16.94 12.86 14.18
C GLU A 110 -16.71 13.45 15.59
N ALA A 111 -17.40 12.92 16.61
CA ALA A 111 -17.17 13.24 18.02
C ALA A 111 -15.93 12.54 18.63
N GLY A 112 -15.34 11.58 17.92
CA GLY A 112 -14.18 10.82 18.37
C GLY A 112 -12.86 11.55 18.10
N GLY A 113 -11.93 11.47 19.06
CA GLY A 113 -10.55 11.92 18.87
C GLY A 113 -9.76 11.04 17.91
N SER A 114 -8.63 11.57 17.41
CA SER A 114 -7.66 10.79 16.64
C SER A 114 -7.17 9.60 17.44
N ARG A 115 -7.11 8.41 16.82
CA ARG A 115 -6.71 7.17 17.51
C ARG A 115 -5.89 6.26 16.63
N VAL A 116 -5.14 5.38 17.27
CA VAL A 116 -4.31 4.36 16.62
C VAL A 116 -4.81 2.98 17.02
N GLU A 117 -5.20 2.19 16.05
CA GLU A 117 -5.60 0.80 16.21
C GLU A 117 -4.54 -0.13 15.60
N ARG A 118 -4.40 -1.32 16.18
CA ARG A 118 -3.52 -2.36 15.64
C ARG A 118 -4.35 -3.59 15.34
N ILE A 119 -4.37 -3.99 14.07
CA ILE A 119 -5.05 -5.21 13.63
C ILE A 119 -4.04 -6.16 12.98
N LYS A 120 -4.45 -7.40 12.75
CA LYS A 120 -3.63 -8.39 12.03
C LYS A 120 -4.36 -8.81 10.76
N LEU A 121 -3.76 -8.56 9.59
CA LEU A 121 -4.29 -9.04 8.31
C LEU A 121 -3.33 -10.07 7.72
N TYR A 122 -3.83 -11.26 7.40
CA TYR A 122 -3.06 -12.34 6.79
C TYR A 122 -1.76 -12.72 7.53
N GLY A 123 -1.73 -12.50 8.84
CA GLY A 123 -0.55 -12.74 9.66
C GLY A 123 0.35 -11.52 9.88
N VAL A 124 0.12 -10.41 9.16
CA VAL A 124 0.93 -9.20 9.22
C VAL A 124 0.28 -8.15 10.12
N PRO A 125 1.01 -7.58 11.09
CA PRO A 125 0.53 -6.45 11.87
C PRO A 125 0.29 -5.24 10.97
N MET A 126 -0.88 -4.65 11.10
CA MET A 126 -1.20 -3.36 10.50
C MET A 126 -1.48 -2.33 11.58
N ARG A 127 -0.98 -1.12 11.34
CA ARG A 127 -1.29 0.07 12.13
C ARG A 127 -2.34 0.89 11.37
N LEU A 128 -3.38 1.30 12.06
CA LEU A 128 -4.46 2.12 11.52
C LEU A 128 -4.51 3.42 12.32
N GLU A 129 -4.22 4.53 11.68
CA GLU A 129 -4.38 5.86 12.26
C GLU A 129 -5.68 6.46 11.73
N ILE A 130 -6.60 6.75 12.63
CA ILE A 130 -7.96 7.19 12.32
C ILE A 130 -8.09 8.64 12.77
N TYR A 131 -8.54 9.50 11.87
CA TYR A 131 -8.75 10.93 12.11
C TYR A 131 -10.21 11.28 11.79
N PRO A 132 -11.16 11.08 12.72
CA PRO A 132 -12.58 11.20 12.43
C PRO A 132 -12.98 12.60 11.94
N VAL A 133 -12.51 13.65 12.62
CA VAL A 133 -12.78 15.06 12.27
C VAL A 133 -12.27 15.41 10.87
N ALA A 134 -11.11 14.88 10.49
CA ALA A 134 -10.54 15.10 9.15
C ALA A 134 -11.16 14.17 8.08
N GLY A 135 -12.04 13.25 8.47
CA GLY A 135 -12.55 12.21 7.60
C GLY A 135 -11.44 11.40 6.94
N ALA A 136 -10.34 11.13 7.65
CA ALA A 136 -9.16 10.48 7.09
C ALA A 136 -8.76 9.21 7.86
N LEU A 137 -8.13 8.28 7.13
CA LEU A 137 -7.56 7.06 7.69
C LEU A 137 -6.23 6.77 6.99
N THR A 138 -5.21 6.42 7.77
CA THR A 138 -3.94 5.90 7.26
C THR A 138 -3.77 4.47 7.75
N ALA A 139 -3.74 3.52 6.82
CA ALA A 139 -3.36 2.14 7.13
C ALA A 139 -1.91 1.92 6.73
N SER A 140 -1.10 1.30 7.58
CA SER A 140 0.28 0.95 7.24
C SER A 140 0.67 -0.44 7.69
N HIS A 141 1.54 -1.07 6.91
CA HIS A 141 2.15 -2.36 7.25
C HIS A 141 3.53 -2.50 6.64
N ARG A 142 4.36 -3.30 7.29
CA ARG A 142 5.71 -3.63 6.83
C ARG A 142 5.67 -4.91 6.01
N VAL A 143 6.42 -4.90 4.92
CA VAL A 143 6.61 -6.08 4.07
C VAL A 143 8.10 -6.37 3.87
N GLY A 144 8.44 -7.64 4.01
CA GLY A 144 9.71 -8.24 3.62
C GLY A 144 9.52 -9.23 2.47
N TRP A 145 10.58 -10.00 2.19
CA TRP A 145 10.56 -11.06 1.19
C TRP A 145 9.47 -12.10 1.41
N SER A 146 9.21 -12.49 2.67
CA SER A 146 8.18 -13.48 3.02
C SER A 146 6.77 -12.99 2.67
N GLU A 147 6.46 -11.75 3.07
CA GLU A 147 5.13 -11.14 2.85
C GLU A 147 4.85 -10.99 1.36
N VAL A 148 5.86 -10.55 0.61
CA VAL A 148 5.75 -10.38 -0.83
C VAL A 148 5.57 -11.71 -1.55
N ASN A 149 6.35 -12.74 -1.21
CA ASN A 149 6.24 -14.07 -1.84
C ASN A 149 4.90 -14.77 -1.54
N ARG A 150 4.25 -14.42 -0.42
CA ARG A 150 2.93 -14.95 -0.03
C ARG A 150 1.76 -14.14 -0.61
N GLY A 151 2.05 -13.13 -1.41
CA GLY A 151 1.06 -12.23 -2.03
C GLY A 151 0.29 -11.40 -1.02
N ILE A 152 0.93 -10.99 0.09
CA ILE A 152 0.25 -10.26 1.17
C ILE A 152 -0.07 -8.83 0.74
N VAL A 153 0.76 -8.20 -0.10
CA VAL A 153 0.53 -6.83 -0.58
C VAL A 153 -0.79 -6.73 -1.33
N SER A 154 -1.03 -7.58 -2.33
CA SER A 154 -2.28 -7.58 -3.10
C SER A 154 -3.50 -7.97 -2.26
N LYS A 155 -3.36 -8.91 -1.31
CA LYS A 155 -4.42 -9.33 -0.39
C LYS A 155 -4.81 -8.19 0.56
N THR A 156 -3.83 -7.52 1.16
CA THR A 156 -4.03 -6.36 2.03
C THR A 156 -4.64 -5.19 1.27
N TYR A 157 -4.13 -4.88 0.07
CA TYR A 157 -4.72 -3.89 -0.82
C TYR A 157 -6.22 -4.16 -1.04
N ARG A 158 -6.58 -5.38 -1.44
CA ARG A 158 -7.98 -5.75 -1.70
C ARG A 158 -8.85 -5.65 -0.45
N ARG A 159 -8.30 -6.01 0.71
CA ARG A 159 -9.03 -5.94 1.98
C ARG A 159 -9.31 -4.49 2.40
N ILE A 160 -8.34 -3.59 2.19
CA ILE A 160 -8.47 -2.16 2.53
C ILE A 160 -9.33 -1.47 1.48
N LEU A 161 -8.81 -1.31 0.26
CA LEU A 161 -9.39 -0.42 -0.74
C LEU A 161 -10.64 -1.00 -1.41
N GLY A 162 -10.84 -2.33 -1.31
CA GLY A 162 -11.86 -3.03 -2.07
C GLY A 162 -11.41 -3.10 -3.53
N GLY A 163 -11.10 -4.31 -4.01
CA GLY A 163 -10.81 -4.46 -5.43
C GLY A 163 -12.00 -3.98 -6.27
N SER A 164 -11.73 -3.30 -7.37
CA SER A 164 -12.68 -3.07 -8.47
C SER A 164 -13.25 -4.41 -8.91
N GLY A 165 -14.35 -4.76 -8.27
CA GLY A 165 -15.01 -6.06 -8.25
C GLY A 165 -16.27 -5.89 -7.43
N ALA A 166 -16.99 -4.80 -7.70
CA ALA A 166 -18.42 -4.72 -7.42
C ALA A 166 -19.05 -5.97 -8.07
N GLY A 167 -19.44 -6.95 -7.25
CA GLY A 167 -20.11 -8.15 -7.76
C GLY A 167 -19.81 -9.48 -7.08
N ARG A 168 -18.96 -9.57 -6.06
CA ARG A 168 -18.93 -10.76 -5.19
C ARG A 168 -19.17 -10.37 -3.75
N SER A 169 -20.46 -10.19 -3.51
CA SER A 169 -21.12 -10.01 -2.22
C SER A 169 -20.59 -10.99 -1.18
N LEU A 170 -20.52 -10.54 0.07
CA LEU A 170 -20.39 -11.38 1.27
C LEU A 170 -21.31 -12.62 1.26
N LEU A 171 -22.40 -12.60 0.47
CA LEU A 171 -23.31 -13.72 0.24
C LEU A 171 -22.66 -14.94 -0.44
N ASP A 172 -21.69 -14.77 -1.34
CA ASP A 172 -21.02 -15.91 -2.00
C ASP A 172 -20.14 -16.72 -1.03
N ARG A 173 -19.64 -16.08 0.04
CA ARG A 173 -18.86 -16.76 1.08
C ARG A 173 -19.73 -17.55 2.06
N VAL A 174 -20.97 -17.14 2.27
CA VAL A 174 -21.92 -17.79 3.19
C VAL A 174 -22.64 -18.95 2.48
N LEU A 175 -22.96 -18.81 1.19
CA LEU A 175 -23.64 -19.87 0.43
C LEU A 175 -22.74 -21.06 0.05
N GLY A 176 -21.41 -20.91 0.10
CA GLY A 176 -20.46 -22.00 -0.15
C GLY A 176 -20.33 -23.04 0.97
N TRP A 177 -20.96 -22.82 2.12
CA TRP A 177 -20.96 -23.75 3.27
C TRP A 177 -22.26 -24.57 3.37
N ILE A 178 -23.27 -24.26 2.56
CA ILE A 178 -24.57 -24.98 2.53
C ILE A 178 -24.64 -25.84 1.25
N ARG A 179 -23.56 -26.53 0.91
CA ARG A 179 -23.58 -27.52 -0.17
C ARG A 179 -22.99 -28.84 0.28
#